data_AF-A0A9E1I671-F1
#
_entry.id   AF-A0A9E1I671-F1
#
_cell.length_a   1.000
_cell.length_b   1.000
_cell.length_c   1.000
_cell.angle_alpha   90.00
_cell.angle_beta   90.00
_cell.angle_gamma   90.00
#
_symmetry.space_group_name_H-M   'P 1'
#
loop_
_entity.id
_entity.type
_entity.pdbx_description
1 polymer ?
#
loop_
_entity_poly.entity_id
_entity_poly.type
_entity_poly.pdbx_seq_one_letter_code
_entity_poly.pdbx_strand_id
1 'polypeptide(L)'
;MKNKTKILLVVTADIVVFAIILLSFAWFHHVKPQKFDANHAFPLPEKRENLLHGKYEDKFTADGSIQKTENSYRSGNVSVEILSRDITVGGYPVHYYMADIYIKDISSLRSAVSEESDRRERVESLAAKHNAIVATSGDFFVFKQSGLEIRNGYVYRETINKTQDVCVIYQDGTMETILAGSVNLTAIYRKKPYHTFSFGPKLLDGGQPMEEFNTSVANWNPRCAIGYYEPGHYCLVVVDGRQEGYSMGLSMKELSKLMFDLGCKEAYNLDGGETAMMAFDGELTSKPSNGGRENCDIVYIGEPLE
;
A
#
# COMPACT_ATOMS: atom_id res chain seq x y z
N MET A 1 -52.74 25.70 34.06
CA MET A 1 -51.87 26.23 32.96
C MET A 1 -50.37 26.15 33.26
N LYS A 2 -49.87 26.60 34.42
CA LYS A 2 -48.43 26.58 34.78
C LYS A 2 -47.71 25.22 34.61
N ASN A 3 -48.38 24.08 34.84
CA ASN A 3 -47.75 22.76 34.75
C ASN A 3 -47.54 22.28 33.30
N LYS A 4 -48.45 22.63 32.38
CA LYS A 4 -48.33 22.24 30.96
C LYS A 4 -47.18 22.99 30.28
N THR A 5 -46.98 24.26 30.62
CA THR A 5 -45.86 25.07 30.11
C THR A 5 -44.51 24.55 30.61
N LYS A 6 -44.42 24.11 31.87
CA LYS A 6 -43.20 23.48 32.41
C LYS A 6 -42.87 22.16 31.72
N ILE A 7 -43.86 21.30 31.52
CA ILE A 7 -43.68 20.02 30.81
C ILE A 7 -43.22 20.27 29.37
N LEU A 8 -43.85 21.21 28.66
CA LEU A 8 -43.48 21.56 27.29
C LEU A 8 -42.04 22.10 27.19
N LEU A 9 -41.61 22.89 28.18
CA LEU A 9 -40.23 23.40 28.25
C LEU A 9 -39.22 22.27 28.45
N VAL A 10 -39.50 21.31 29.35
CA VAL A 10 -38.62 20.16 29.60
C VAL A 10 -38.54 19.27 28.35
N VAL A 11 -39.67 18.91 27.75
CA VAL A 11 -39.70 18.08 26.53
C VAL A 11 -38.96 18.76 25.37
N THR A 12 -39.16 20.07 25.19
CA THR A 12 -38.44 20.82 24.15
C THR A 12 -36.94 20.83 24.44
N ALA A 13 -36.52 21.01 25.69
CA ALA A 13 -35.12 20.98 26.07
C ALA A 13 -34.49 19.60 25.81
N ASP A 14 -35.18 18.52 26.16
CA ASP A 14 -34.71 17.16 25.92
C ASP A 14 -34.56 16.86 24.42
N ILE A 15 -35.53 17.27 23.59
CA ILE A 15 -35.45 17.13 22.12
C ILE A 15 -34.26 17.89 21.56
N VAL A 16 -34.02 19.13 22.02
CA VAL A 16 -32.89 19.94 21.54
C VAL A 16 -31.56 19.30 21.95
N VAL A 17 -31.44 18.82 23.20
CA VAL A 17 -30.23 18.13 23.66
C VAL A 17 -29.97 16.87 22.84
N PHE A 18 -31.01 16.06 22.60
CA PHE A 18 -30.88 14.82 21.82
C PHE A 18 -30.51 15.12 20.36
N ALA A 19 -31.10 16.16 19.76
CA ALA A 19 -30.76 16.61 18.42
C ALA A 19 -29.31 17.10 18.33
N ILE A 20 -28.81 17.85 19.33
CA ILE A 20 -27.41 18.28 19.39
C ILE A 20 -26.47 17.08 19.49
N ILE A 21 -26.78 16.08 20.33
CA ILE A 21 -25.98 14.86 20.47
C ILE A 21 -25.94 14.10 19.15
N LEU A 22 -27.09 13.87 18.51
CA LEU A 22 -27.17 13.14 17.24
C LEU A 22 -26.48 13.91 16.10
N LEU A 23 -26.65 15.22 16.00
CA LEU A 23 -25.99 16.05 14.99
C LEU A 23 -24.48 16.11 15.24
N SER A 24 -24.03 16.16 16.50
CA SER A 24 -22.61 16.09 16.83
C SER A 24 -22.04 14.72 16.47
N PHE A 25 -22.73 13.64 16.82
CA PHE A 25 -22.35 12.28 16.43
C PHE A 25 -22.27 12.14 14.91
N ALA A 26 -23.29 12.57 14.18
CA ALA A 26 -23.29 12.57 12.72
C ALA A 26 -22.18 13.45 12.15
N TRP A 27 -21.92 14.61 12.74
CA TRP A 27 -20.84 15.49 12.32
C TRP A 27 -19.47 14.83 12.50
N PHE A 28 -19.18 14.23 13.66
CA PHE A 28 -17.88 13.60 13.93
C PHE A 28 -17.69 12.25 13.23
N HIS A 29 -18.76 11.52 12.89
CA HIS A 29 -18.67 10.19 12.27
C HIS A 29 -18.98 10.15 10.78
N HIS A 30 -19.67 11.15 10.23
CA HIS A 30 -20.10 11.15 8.83
C HIS A 30 -19.72 12.40 8.04
N VAL A 31 -19.36 13.52 8.69
CA VAL A 31 -19.11 14.80 7.99
C VAL A 31 -17.69 15.31 8.16
N LYS A 32 -17.12 15.24 9.37
CA LYS A 32 -15.75 15.67 9.63
C LYS A 32 -14.82 14.51 9.30
N PRO A 33 -14.02 14.59 8.21
CA PRO A 33 -13.01 13.57 7.96
C PRO A 33 -12.10 13.51 9.17
N GLN A 34 -11.81 12.30 9.65
CA GLN A 34 -10.80 12.10 10.67
C GLN A 34 -9.50 12.69 10.10
N LYS A 35 -8.95 13.70 10.79
CA LYS A 35 -7.64 14.24 10.42
C LYS A 35 -6.61 13.17 10.74
N PHE A 36 -5.99 12.63 9.71
CA PHE A 36 -4.83 11.75 9.83
C PHE A 36 -3.60 12.64 9.98
N ASP A 37 -3.46 13.27 11.15
CA ASP A 37 -2.29 14.07 11.47
C ASP A 37 -1.20 13.13 12.01
N ALA A 38 0.03 13.28 11.53
CA ALA A 38 1.15 12.50 12.03
C ALA A 38 1.52 12.91 13.45
N ASN A 39 1.86 11.93 14.31
CA ASN A 39 2.31 12.17 15.67
C ASN A 39 3.73 12.75 15.71
N HIS A 40 4.63 12.18 14.92
CA HIS A 40 6.00 12.64 14.71
C HIS A 40 6.54 12.07 13.38
N ALA A 41 7.79 12.39 13.04
CA ALA A 41 8.42 11.92 11.80
C ALA A 41 9.86 11.46 12.02
N PHE A 42 10.29 10.53 11.17
CA PHE A 42 11.68 10.21 10.89
C PHE A 42 12.09 11.01 9.65
N PRO A 43 12.65 12.23 9.82
CA PRO A 43 13.02 13.05 8.68
C PRO A 43 14.06 12.33 7.83
N LEU A 44 13.97 12.52 6.51
CA LEU A 44 15.03 12.08 5.60
C LEU A 44 16.32 12.86 5.93
N PRO A 45 17.49 12.23 5.82
CA PRO A 45 18.75 12.94 5.97
C PRO A 45 18.91 14.00 4.88
N GLU A 46 19.59 15.12 5.20
CA GLU A 46 19.88 16.19 4.23
C GLU A 46 20.62 15.68 2.99
N LYS A 47 21.54 14.73 3.19
CA LYS A 47 22.22 14.03 2.12
C LYS A 47 21.79 12.57 2.14
N ARG A 48 21.10 12.15 1.07
CA ARG A 48 20.68 10.76 0.87
C ARG A 48 21.75 10.03 0.07
N GLU A 49 22.09 8.83 0.53
CA GLU A 49 23.03 7.96 -0.18
C GLU A 49 22.30 7.22 -1.31
N ASN A 50 23.04 6.89 -2.38
CA ASN A 50 22.53 6.04 -3.44
C ASN A 50 22.30 4.62 -2.88
N LEU A 51 21.04 4.20 -2.77
CA LEU A 51 20.64 2.90 -2.24
C LEU A 51 21.27 1.71 -2.98
N LEU A 52 21.55 1.86 -4.27
CA LEU A 52 22.12 0.81 -5.12
C LEU A 52 23.64 0.74 -5.05
N HIS A 53 24.30 1.70 -4.38
CA HIS A 53 25.75 1.76 -4.22
C HIS A 53 26.53 1.59 -5.54
N GLY A 54 26.03 2.14 -6.64
CA GLY A 54 26.65 2.06 -7.97
C GLY A 54 26.35 0.77 -8.75
N LYS A 55 25.48 -0.11 -8.25
CA LYS A 55 24.97 -1.25 -9.02
C LYS A 55 23.89 -0.79 -10.01
N TYR A 56 23.70 -1.56 -11.07
CA TYR A 56 22.62 -1.37 -12.06
C TYR A 56 22.66 0.00 -12.77
N GLU A 57 23.84 0.63 -12.90
CA GLU A 57 23.94 1.93 -13.57
C GLU A 57 23.45 1.90 -15.03
N ASP A 58 23.48 0.74 -15.67
CA ASP A 58 22.92 0.49 -17.00
C ASP A 58 21.38 0.58 -17.06
N LYS A 59 20.68 0.60 -15.91
CA LYS A 59 19.23 0.82 -15.80
C LYS A 59 18.83 2.30 -15.80
N PHE A 60 19.76 3.23 -15.60
CA PHE A 60 19.47 4.67 -15.51
C PHE A 60 19.89 5.43 -16.77
N THR A 61 19.44 6.66 -16.93
CA THR A 61 19.94 7.56 -17.98
C THR A 61 21.16 8.31 -17.45
N ALA A 62 22.26 8.27 -18.21
CA ALA A 62 23.53 8.85 -17.76
C ALA A 62 23.49 10.38 -17.66
N ASP A 63 22.67 11.03 -18.47
CA ASP A 63 22.48 12.49 -18.51
C ASP A 63 21.32 12.97 -17.63
N GLY A 64 20.64 12.07 -16.93
CA GLY A 64 19.46 12.37 -16.13
C GLY A 64 18.18 12.66 -16.94
N SER A 65 18.22 12.54 -18.27
CA SER A 65 17.04 12.71 -19.11
C SER A 65 15.96 11.68 -18.78
N ILE A 66 14.69 12.07 -18.86
CA ILE A 66 13.58 11.13 -18.71
C ILE A 66 13.33 10.46 -20.06
N GLN A 67 13.35 9.12 -20.06
CA GLN A 67 12.98 8.28 -21.19
C GLN A 67 11.78 7.43 -20.80
N LYS A 68 10.70 7.51 -21.59
CA LYS A 68 9.46 6.77 -21.38
C LYS A 68 9.07 5.98 -22.62
N THR A 69 8.52 4.79 -22.40
CA THR A 69 7.84 3.98 -23.41
C THR A 69 6.45 3.58 -22.90
N GLU A 70 5.71 2.76 -23.62
CA GLU A 70 4.42 2.23 -23.18
C GLU A 70 4.49 1.41 -21.88
N ASN A 71 5.65 0.82 -21.58
CA ASN A 71 5.83 -0.09 -20.45
C ASN A 71 7.12 0.14 -19.68
N SER A 72 7.81 1.28 -19.87
CA SER A 72 9.02 1.58 -19.12
C SER A 72 9.24 3.06 -18.89
N TYR A 73 9.90 3.37 -17.78
CA TYR A 73 10.33 4.70 -17.38
C TYR A 73 11.76 4.63 -16.90
N ARG A 74 12.63 5.53 -17.37
CA ARG A 74 14.02 5.67 -16.90
C ARG A 74 14.39 7.13 -16.75
N SER A 75 15.09 7.45 -15.66
CA SER A 75 15.74 8.73 -15.38
C SER A 75 17.12 8.50 -14.78
N GLY A 76 17.78 9.55 -14.30
CA GLY A 76 19.03 9.42 -13.55
C GLY A 76 18.88 8.70 -12.20
N ASN A 77 17.66 8.65 -11.64
CA ASN A 77 17.39 8.18 -10.28
C ASN A 77 16.40 7.02 -10.18
N VAL A 78 15.55 6.85 -11.19
CA VAL A 78 14.47 5.84 -11.18
C VAL A 78 14.49 5.05 -12.49
N SER A 79 14.30 3.73 -12.38
CA SER A 79 13.99 2.85 -13.51
C SER A 79 12.82 1.96 -13.14
N VAL A 80 11.80 1.93 -13.99
CA VAL A 80 10.62 1.06 -13.85
C VAL A 80 10.40 0.35 -15.19
N GLU A 81 10.24 -0.96 -15.16
CA GLU A 81 9.81 -1.77 -16.30
C GLU A 81 8.56 -2.56 -15.94
N ILE A 82 7.51 -2.45 -16.75
CA ILE A 82 6.25 -3.15 -16.58
C ILE A 82 6.27 -4.41 -17.47
N LEU A 83 6.06 -5.55 -16.82
CA LEU A 83 5.92 -6.85 -17.45
C LEU A 83 4.53 -7.41 -17.16
N SER A 84 3.90 -8.03 -18.16
CA SER A 84 2.72 -8.87 -17.98
C SER A 84 3.03 -10.31 -18.37
N ARG A 85 2.40 -11.27 -17.68
CA ARG A 85 2.63 -12.70 -17.88
C ARG A 85 1.35 -13.49 -17.68
N ASP A 86 1.14 -14.44 -18.59
CA ASP A 86 0.15 -15.50 -18.47
C ASP A 86 0.81 -16.76 -17.92
N ILE A 87 0.22 -17.33 -16.87
CA ILE A 87 0.62 -18.62 -16.30
C ILE A 87 -0.61 -19.51 -16.12
N THR A 88 -0.37 -20.80 -15.90
CA THR A 88 -1.42 -21.76 -15.54
C THR A 88 -1.16 -22.32 -14.16
N VAL A 89 -2.15 -22.22 -13.28
CA VAL A 89 -2.07 -22.70 -11.90
C VAL A 89 -3.29 -23.57 -11.61
N GLY A 90 -3.07 -24.81 -11.19
CA GLY A 90 -4.15 -25.78 -10.95
C GLY A 90 -5.03 -26.07 -12.18
N GLY A 91 -4.54 -25.82 -13.40
CA GLY A 91 -5.30 -25.95 -14.64
C GLY A 91 -6.12 -24.72 -15.04
N TYR A 92 -6.03 -23.62 -14.30
CA TYR A 92 -6.74 -22.38 -14.57
C TYR A 92 -5.78 -21.27 -15.04
N PRO A 93 -6.22 -20.38 -15.94
CA PRO A 93 -5.40 -19.26 -16.38
C PRO A 93 -5.26 -18.23 -15.27
N VAL A 94 -4.07 -17.64 -15.17
CA VAL A 94 -3.75 -16.53 -14.27
C VAL A 94 -2.93 -15.52 -15.06
N HIS A 95 -3.37 -14.26 -15.03
CA HIS A 95 -2.66 -13.13 -15.59
C HIS A 95 -2.13 -12.24 -14.45
N TYR A 96 -0.85 -11.89 -14.50
CA TYR A 96 -0.26 -10.95 -13.55
C TYR A 96 0.62 -9.90 -14.24
N TYR A 97 0.70 -8.76 -13.58
CA TYR A 97 1.55 -7.63 -13.92
C TYR A 97 2.61 -7.48 -12.84
N MET A 98 3.82 -7.12 -13.26
CA MET A 98 4.93 -6.80 -12.39
C MET A 98 5.57 -5.50 -12.84
N ALA A 99 5.76 -4.58 -11.90
CA ALA A 99 6.66 -3.46 -12.05
C ALA A 99 8.01 -3.82 -11.42
N ASP A 100 9.05 -3.99 -12.22
CA ASP A 100 10.43 -4.16 -11.77
C ASP A 100 11.05 -2.76 -11.54
N ILE A 101 11.50 -2.48 -10.31
CA ILE A 101 11.73 -1.12 -9.84
C ILE A 101 13.15 -0.98 -9.29
N TYR A 102 13.91 -0.04 -9.85
CA TYR A 102 15.20 0.40 -9.33
C TYR A 102 15.12 1.89 -8.94
N ILE A 103 15.48 2.20 -7.70
CA ILE A 103 15.50 3.57 -7.17
C ILE A 103 16.83 3.83 -6.46
N LYS A 104 17.44 4.98 -6.75
CA LYS A 104 18.66 5.45 -6.06
C LYS A 104 18.34 6.11 -4.72
N ASP A 105 17.13 6.61 -4.55
CA ASP A 105 16.70 7.39 -3.38
C ASP A 105 15.39 6.86 -2.82
N ILE A 106 15.34 6.59 -1.51
CA ILE A 106 14.17 6.02 -0.83
C ILE A 106 12.92 6.90 -0.96
N SER A 107 13.08 8.22 -1.11
CA SER A 107 11.98 9.16 -1.31
C SER A 107 11.24 8.98 -2.63
N SER A 108 11.76 8.13 -3.54
CA SER A 108 11.08 7.72 -4.76
C SER A 108 9.94 6.74 -4.47
N LEU A 109 10.08 5.85 -3.47
CA LEU A 109 9.04 4.90 -3.05
C LEU A 109 8.12 5.57 -2.03
N ARG A 110 6.93 5.96 -2.45
CA ARG A 110 6.01 6.76 -1.64
C ARG A 110 4.67 6.06 -1.44
N SER A 111 3.91 6.59 -0.50
CA SER A 111 2.49 6.24 -0.34
C SER A 111 1.65 7.50 -0.25
N ALA A 112 0.42 7.43 -0.72
CA ALA A 112 -0.54 8.50 -0.68
C ALA A 112 -1.91 7.98 -0.28
N VAL A 113 -2.74 8.86 0.27
CA VAL A 113 -4.11 8.58 0.67
C VAL A 113 -5.08 9.50 -0.02
N SER A 114 -6.32 9.04 -0.22
CA SER A 114 -7.40 9.86 -0.73
C SER A 114 -7.71 11.02 0.23
N GLU A 115 -7.80 12.22 -0.35
CA GLU A 115 -8.24 13.44 0.34
C GLU A 115 -9.76 13.63 0.28
N GLU A 116 -10.48 12.76 -0.44
CA GLU A 116 -11.94 12.79 -0.51
C GLU A 116 -12.56 12.57 0.87
N SER A 117 -13.76 13.12 1.07
CA SER A 117 -14.42 13.13 2.38
C SER A 117 -14.75 11.71 2.90
N ASP A 118 -15.03 10.78 1.99
CA ASP A 118 -15.26 9.36 2.27
C ASP A 118 -14.01 8.48 2.14
N ARG A 119 -12.87 9.09 1.77
CA ARG A 119 -11.56 8.46 1.55
C ARG A 119 -11.58 7.40 0.45
N ARG A 120 -12.46 7.52 -0.54
CA ARG A 120 -12.54 6.57 -1.65
C ARG A 120 -12.11 7.23 -2.94
N GLU A 121 -11.10 6.65 -3.58
CA GLU A 121 -10.60 7.09 -4.86
C GLU A 121 -9.97 5.93 -5.64
N ARG A 122 -10.03 5.98 -6.96
CA ARG A 122 -9.40 4.97 -7.81
C ARG A 122 -7.88 5.10 -7.80
N VAL A 123 -7.18 3.96 -7.97
CA VAL A 123 -5.71 3.88 -7.92
C VAL A 123 -5.07 4.77 -8.98
N GLU A 124 -5.55 4.75 -10.23
CA GLU A 124 -4.99 5.60 -11.29
C GLU A 124 -5.30 7.09 -11.09
N SER A 125 -6.42 7.44 -10.45
CA SER A 125 -6.74 8.83 -10.12
C SER A 125 -5.78 9.37 -9.05
N LEU A 126 -5.53 8.60 -7.98
CA LEU A 126 -4.50 8.93 -6.99
C LEU A 126 -3.10 8.97 -7.62
N ALA A 127 -2.77 8.01 -8.49
CA ALA A 127 -1.50 7.96 -9.19
C ALA A 127 -1.27 9.24 -10.00
N ALA A 128 -2.27 9.67 -10.78
CA ALA A 128 -2.22 10.89 -11.56
C ALA A 128 -2.08 12.15 -10.68
N LYS A 129 -2.85 12.25 -9.58
CA LYS A 129 -2.76 13.37 -8.61
C LYS A 129 -1.35 13.52 -8.02
N HIS A 130 -0.64 12.41 -7.82
CA HIS A 130 0.69 12.38 -7.22
C HIS A 130 1.84 12.30 -8.24
N ASN A 131 1.55 12.43 -9.54
CA ASN A 131 2.54 12.27 -10.62
C ASN A 131 3.35 10.96 -10.48
N ALA A 132 2.65 9.87 -10.17
CA ALA A 132 3.25 8.56 -10.03
C ALA A 132 3.73 8.03 -11.38
N ILE A 133 4.92 7.46 -11.40
CA ILE A 133 5.46 6.67 -12.51
C ILE A 133 4.72 5.33 -12.58
N VAL A 134 4.63 4.63 -11.45
CA VAL A 134 3.82 3.41 -11.28
C VAL A 134 3.18 3.43 -9.90
N ALA A 135 1.96 2.92 -9.79
CA ALA A 135 1.23 2.82 -8.53
C ALA A 135 0.42 1.52 -8.45
N THR A 136 0.24 1.01 -7.23
CA THR A 136 -0.70 -0.07 -6.92
C THR A 136 -1.55 0.29 -5.70
N SER A 137 -2.55 -0.54 -5.37
CA SER A 137 -3.23 -0.45 -4.08
C SER A 137 -2.25 -0.52 -2.91
N GLY A 138 -2.57 0.22 -1.84
CA GLY A 138 -1.87 0.16 -0.57
C GLY A 138 -2.41 -0.93 0.35
N ASP A 139 -2.51 -0.63 1.64
CA ASP A 139 -2.80 -1.61 2.69
C ASP A 139 -4.05 -1.25 3.53
N PHE A 140 -4.89 -0.37 2.97
CA PHE A 140 -6.19 0.00 3.51
C PHE A 140 -6.11 0.71 4.87
N PHE A 141 -4.96 1.30 5.22
CA PHE A 141 -4.65 1.66 6.62
C PHE A 141 -5.57 2.72 7.22
N VAL A 142 -6.13 3.62 6.42
CA VAL A 142 -6.97 4.73 6.93
C VAL A 142 -8.29 4.22 7.53
N PHE A 143 -8.73 3.02 7.16
CA PHE A 143 -9.92 2.37 7.71
C PHE A 143 -9.61 1.40 8.85
N LYS A 144 -8.34 1.27 9.25
CA LYS A 144 -7.92 0.40 10.35
C LYS A 144 -7.77 1.17 11.65
N GLN A 145 -8.07 0.48 12.75
CA GLN A 145 -7.96 1.02 14.12
C GLN A 145 -6.72 0.52 14.88
N SER A 146 -6.03 -0.48 14.36
CA SER A 146 -4.80 -1.06 14.93
C SER A 146 -3.80 -1.40 13.82
N GLY A 147 -2.52 -1.53 14.19
CA GLY A 147 -1.42 -1.75 13.26
C GLY A 147 -0.45 -0.57 13.29
N LEU A 148 0.85 -0.85 13.18
CA LEU A 148 1.88 0.19 13.10
C LEU A 148 1.77 0.86 11.73
N GLU A 149 1.55 2.17 11.69
CA GLU A 149 1.47 2.93 10.44
C GLU A 149 2.46 4.07 10.41
N ILE A 150 3.40 3.92 9.50
CA ILE A 150 4.40 4.89 9.13
C ILE A 150 4.34 4.98 7.61
N ARG A 151 4.19 6.20 7.08
CA ARG A 151 4.12 6.45 5.64
C ARG A 151 5.01 7.64 5.32
N ASN A 152 5.90 7.48 4.35
CA ASN A 152 6.85 8.52 3.94
C ASN A 152 7.68 9.09 5.12
N GLY A 153 7.99 8.25 6.12
CA GLY A 153 8.70 8.64 7.35
C GLY A 153 7.81 9.29 8.43
N TYR A 154 6.53 9.56 8.16
CA TYR A 154 5.60 10.12 9.14
C TYR A 154 4.88 9.00 9.90
N VAL A 155 4.85 9.12 11.22
CA VAL A 155 4.22 8.15 12.12
C VAL A 155 2.77 8.55 12.39
N TYR A 156 1.82 7.76 11.91
CA TYR A 156 0.39 8.00 12.09
C TYR A 156 -0.20 7.16 13.23
N ARG A 157 0.33 5.96 13.46
CA ARG A 157 -0.17 5.05 14.49
C ARG A 157 0.94 4.16 15.03
N GLU A 158 1.08 4.11 16.35
CA GLU A 158 2.12 3.33 17.05
C GLU A 158 1.57 2.07 17.74
N THR A 159 0.36 1.64 17.39
CA THR A 159 -0.28 0.49 18.04
C THR A 159 0.10 -0.80 17.32
N ILE A 160 0.72 -1.75 18.05
CA ILE A 160 1.04 -3.05 17.48
C ILE A 160 -0.20 -3.94 17.47
N ASN A 161 -0.58 -4.43 16.29
CA ASN A 161 -1.52 -5.54 16.19
C ASN A 161 -0.76 -6.87 16.28
N LYS A 162 -0.90 -7.57 17.41
CA LYS A 162 -0.18 -8.84 17.66
C LYS A 162 -0.66 -10.01 16.79
N THR A 163 -1.77 -9.86 16.10
CA THR A 163 -2.34 -10.89 15.22
C THR A 163 -2.17 -10.53 13.74
N GLN A 164 -1.28 -9.61 13.39
CA GLN A 164 -0.99 -9.26 12.00
C GLN A 164 0.51 -9.26 11.78
N ASP A 165 0.90 -9.78 10.62
CA ASP A 165 2.24 -9.60 10.11
C ASP A 165 2.43 -8.12 9.74
N VAL A 166 3.68 -7.66 9.70
CA VAL A 166 4.01 -6.27 9.37
C VAL A 166 5.16 -6.27 8.36
N CYS A 167 5.03 -5.49 7.29
CA CYS A 167 6.15 -5.15 6.42
C CYS A 167 6.72 -3.80 6.86
N VAL A 168 8.04 -3.70 6.94
CA VAL A 168 8.75 -2.46 7.23
C VAL A 168 9.75 -2.19 6.11
N ILE A 169 9.76 -0.96 5.59
CA ILE A 169 10.79 -0.45 4.70
C ILE A 169 11.51 0.68 5.40
N TYR A 170 12.83 0.61 5.45
CA TYR A 170 13.70 1.55 6.15
C TYR A 170 14.26 2.64 5.23
N GLN A 171 14.75 3.73 5.83
CA GLN A 171 15.37 4.82 5.07
C GLN A 171 16.63 4.37 4.28
N ASP A 172 17.29 3.29 4.70
CA ASP A 172 18.42 2.69 3.98
C ASP A 172 18.00 1.76 2.84
N GLY A 173 16.70 1.70 2.53
CA GLY A 173 16.14 0.85 1.47
C GLY A 173 15.97 -0.62 1.88
N THR A 174 16.40 -1.05 3.06
CA THR A 174 16.13 -2.43 3.48
C THR A 174 14.64 -2.64 3.73
N MET A 175 14.12 -3.78 3.29
CA MET A 175 12.76 -4.25 3.61
C MET A 175 12.85 -5.50 4.48
N GLU A 176 11.98 -5.61 5.48
CA GLU A 176 11.78 -6.83 6.26
C GLU A 176 10.30 -7.10 6.49
N THR A 177 9.94 -8.38 6.56
CA THR A 177 8.60 -8.81 6.91
C THR A 177 8.61 -9.59 8.23
N ILE A 178 7.81 -9.10 9.18
CA ILE A 178 7.82 -9.54 10.58
C ILE A 178 6.53 -10.29 10.84
N LEU A 179 6.65 -11.52 11.36
CA LEU A 179 5.51 -12.33 11.76
C LEU A 179 4.74 -11.68 12.92
N ALA A 180 3.43 -11.91 12.93
CA ALA A 180 2.56 -11.58 14.04
C ALA A 180 3.15 -12.03 15.39
N GLY A 181 3.01 -11.17 16.40
CA GLY A 181 3.56 -11.40 17.75
C GLY A 181 5.07 -11.14 17.90
N SER A 182 5.83 -10.98 16.81
CA SER A 182 7.28 -10.75 16.83
C SER A 182 7.69 -9.29 16.61
N VAL A 183 6.72 -8.39 16.42
CA VAL A 183 6.97 -6.96 16.17
C VAL A 183 7.62 -6.29 17.39
N ASN A 184 8.80 -5.70 17.17
CA ASN A 184 9.55 -4.96 18.18
C ASN A 184 9.73 -3.50 17.76
N LEU A 185 8.88 -2.61 18.31
CA LEU A 185 8.87 -1.18 17.94
C LEU A 185 10.22 -0.50 18.17
N THR A 186 10.89 -0.80 19.29
CA THR A 186 12.20 -0.22 19.61
C THR A 186 13.26 -0.61 18.58
N ALA A 187 13.26 -1.87 18.12
CA ALA A 187 14.18 -2.33 17.09
C ALA A 187 13.90 -1.65 15.74
N ILE A 188 12.62 -1.56 15.37
CA ILE A 188 12.18 -0.86 14.15
C ILE A 188 12.65 0.59 14.17
N TYR A 189 12.40 1.32 15.26
CA TYR A 189 12.72 2.75 15.36
C TYR A 189 14.21 3.03 15.29
N ARG A 190 15.04 2.14 15.86
CA ARG A 190 16.51 2.25 15.76
C ARG A 190 17.01 2.18 14.32
N LYS A 191 16.30 1.47 13.44
CA LYS A 191 16.63 1.33 12.01
C LYS A 191 16.03 2.43 11.13
N LYS A 192 15.32 3.42 11.71
CA LYS A 192 14.71 4.56 11.00
C LYS A 192 13.70 4.12 9.93
N PRO A 193 12.49 3.70 10.32
CA PRO A 193 11.48 3.24 9.38
C PRO A 193 11.01 4.37 8.47
N TYR A 194 10.76 4.04 7.21
CA TYR A 194 10.19 4.94 6.21
C TYR A 194 8.74 4.57 5.87
N HIS A 195 8.45 3.28 5.73
CA HIS A 195 7.08 2.76 5.60
C HIS A 195 6.85 1.56 6.52
N THR A 196 5.63 1.41 7.03
CA THR A 196 5.17 0.16 7.68
C THR A 196 3.79 -0.24 7.19
N PHE A 197 3.62 -1.41 6.58
CA PHE A 197 2.32 -1.89 6.11
C PHE A 197 1.78 -2.95 7.08
N SER A 198 0.62 -2.70 7.68
CA SER A 198 -0.02 -3.60 8.65
C SER A 198 -1.28 -4.21 8.03
N PHE A 199 -1.12 -5.11 7.07
CA PHE A 199 -2.20 -5.79 6.33
C PHE A 199 -1.89 -7.27 6.15
N GLY A 200 -0.86 -7.56 5.35
CA GLY A 200 -0.26 -8.88 5.23
C GLY A 200 -1.14 -9.89 4.51
N PRO A 201 -0.73 -11.16 4.54
CA PRO A 201 0.35 -11.72 5.35
C PRO A 201 1.76 -11.50 4.77
N LYS A 202 2.77 -11.85 5.58
CA LYS A 202 4.13 -12.16 5.12
C LYS A 202 4.07 -13.31 4.10
N LEU A 203 4.89 -13.24 3.05
CA LEU A 203 4.87 -14.22 1.95
C LEU A 203 6.10 -15.13 1.90
N LEU A 204 7.27 -14.66 2.32
CA LEU A 204 8.51 -15.44 2.26
C LEU A 204 9.17 -15.46 3.63
N ASP A 205 9.70 -16.60 4.08
CA ASP A 205 10.47 -16.70 5.30
C ASP A 205 11.89 -17.18 4.99
N GLY A 206 12.89 -16.34 5.28
CA GLY A 206 14.28 -16.63 4.90
C GLY A 206 14.47 -16.81 3.39
N GLY A 207 13.68 -16.10 2.57
CA GLY A 207 13.68 -16.23 1.11
C GLY A 207 13.07 -17.55 0.59
N GLN A 208 12.31 -18.28 1.41
CA GLN A 208 11.58 -19.48 1.00
C GLN A 208 10.06 -19.22 1.02
N PRO A 209 9.28 -19.84 0.11
CA PRO A 209 7.84 -19.71 0.13
C PRO A 209 7.24 -20.30 1.41
N MET A 210 6.23 -19.62 1.94
CA MET A 210 5.52 -20.02 3.14
C MET A 210 4.35 -20.95 2.80
N GLU A 211 3.97 -21.77 3.78
CA GLU A 211 2.89 -22.75 3.67
C GLU A 211 1.65 -22.36 4.49
N GLU A 212 1.86 -21.62 5.59
CA GLU A 212 0.81 -21.15 6.49
C GLU A 212 0.81 -19.62 6.54
N PHE A 213 -0.38 -19.04 6.58
CA PHE A 213 -0.57 -17.60 6.48
C PHE A 213 -1.57 -17.09 7.49
N ASN A 214 -1.26 -15.97 8.12
CA ASN A 214 -2.15 -15.32 9.08
C ASN A 214 -3.20 -14.46 8.36
N THR A 215 -4.15 -15.12 7.70
CA THR A 215 -5.23 -14.46 6.95
C THR A 215 -6.45 -15.36 6.84
N SER A 216 -7.64 -14.76 6.82
CA SER A 216 -8.88 -15.47 6.48
C SER A 216 -9.16 -15.53 4.97
N VAL A 217 -8.37 -14.82 4.15
CA VAL A 217 -8.57 -14.68 2.69
C VAL A 217 -7.44 -15.39 1.94
N ALA A 218 -7.26 -16.69 2.22
CA ALA A 218 -6.18 -17.50 1.66
C ALA A 218 -6.48 -18.08 0.27
N ASN A 219 -7.77 -18.26 -0.09
CA ASN A 219 -8.20 -18.87 -1.36
C ASN A 219 -7.94 -17.98 -2.59
N TRP A 220 -8.22 -18.47 -3.81
CA TRP A 220 -8.02 -17.73 -5.06
C TRP A 220 -8.75 -16.39 -5.10
N ASN A 221 -7.96 -15.33 -5.28
CA ASN A 221 -8.44 -13.95 -5.38
C ASN A 221 -7.47 -13.13 -6.27
N PRO A 222 -7.90 -11.98 -6.79
CA PRO A 222 -6.96 -10.96 -7.25
C PRO A 222 -6.05 -10.54 -6.10
N ARG A 223 -4.77 -10.31 -6.39
CA ARG A 223 -3.74 -10.03 -5.37
C ARG A 223 -2.96 -8.77 -5.71
N CYS A 224 -2.46 -8.11 -4.67
CA CYS A 224 -1.46 -7.06 -4.77
C CYS A 224 -0.33 -7.43 -3.79
N ALA A 225 0.93 -7.27 -4.20
CA ALA A 225 2.08 -7.57 -3.36
C ALA A 225 3.25 -6.64 -3.66
N ILE A 226 4.08 -6.43 -2.64
CA ILE A 226 5.40 -5.81 -2.76
C ILE A 226 6.48 -6.87 -2.52
N GLY A 227 7.48 -6.87 -3.38
CA GLY A 227 8.66 -7.74 -3.30
C GLY A 227 9.94 -6.93 -3.16
N TYR A 228 10.94 -7.53 -2.53
CA TYR A 228 12.25 -6.92 -2.28
C TYR A 228 13.37 -7.85 -2.69
N TYR A 229 14.33 -7.32 -3.45
CA TYR A 229 15.53 -8.03 -3.87
C TYR A 229 16.75 -7.57 -3.06
N GLU A 230 16.97 -6.26 -2.96
CA GLU A 230 18.01 -5.60 -2.18
C GLU A 230 17.69 -4.09 -2.06
N PRO A 231 18.42 -3.29 -1.26
CA PRO A 231 18.13 -1.87 -1.12
C PRO A 231 18.07 -1.16 -2.48
N GLY A 232 16.97 -0.48 -2.76
CA GLY A 232 16.74 0.19 -4.04
C GLY A 232 16.22 -0.69 -5.17
N HIS A 233 16.13 -2.02 -5.02
CA HIS A 233 15.55 -2.93 -6.02
C HIS A 233 14.34 -3.69 -5.44
N TYR A 234 13.16 -3.37 -5.97
CA TYR A 234 11.86 -3.89 -5.53
C TYR A 234 11.03 -4.34 -6.72
N CYS A 235 9.91 -5.00 -6.45
CA CYS A 235 8.83 -5.10 -7.42
C CYS A 235 7.46 -4.86 -6.79
N LEU A 236 6.53 -4.34 -7.59
CA LEU A 236 5.10 -4.38 -7.28
C LEU A 236 4.43 -5.39 -8.19
N VAL A 237 3.60 -6.27 -7.64
CA VAL A 237 2.90 -7.32 -8.38
C VAL A 237 1.41 -7.16 -8.19
N VAL A 238 0.67 -7.16 -9.30
CA VAL A 238 -0.80 -7.22 -9.31
C VAL A 238 -1.23 -8.44 -10.10
N VAL A 239 -2.07 -9.27 -9.49
CA VAL A 239 -2.63 -10.47 -10.11
C VAL A 239 -4.11 -10.20 -10.35
N ASP A 240 -4.53 -10.24 -11.61
CA ASP A 240 -5.96 -10.19 -11.96
C ASP A 240 -6.65 -11.46 -11.47
N GLY A 241 -7.97 -11.43 -11.24
CA GLY A 241 -8.65 -12.60 -10.70
C GLY A 241 -10.17 -12.50 -10.74
N ARG A 242 -10.84 -13.62 -10.41
CA ARG A 242 -12.31 -13.76 -10.46
C ARG A 242 -12.90 -13.49 -11.87
N GLN A 243 -12.13 -13.74 -12.92
CA GLN A 243 -12.52 -13.52 -14.31
C GLN A 243 -12.39 -14.84 -15.06
N GLU A 244 -13.49 -15.60 -15.13
CA GLU A 244 -13.53 -16.90 -15.78
C GLU A 244 -13.00 -16.83 -17.23
N GLY A 245 -12.14 -17.78 -17.59
CA GLY A 245 -11.49 -17.85 -18.90
C GLY A 245 -10.35 -16.85 -19.14
N TYR A 246 -10.07 -15.94 -18.21
CA TYR A 246 -8.98 -14.95 -18.32
C TYR A 246 -8.00 -15.06 -17.15
N SER A 247 -8.45 -14.81 -15.92
CA SER A 247 -7.61 -14.93 -14.73
C SER A 247 -8.45 -15.31 -13.52
N MET A 248 -8.13 -16.44 -12.89
CA MET A 248 -8.79 -16.86 -11.65
C MET A 248 -8.18 -16.22 -10.40
N GLY A 249 -7.00 -15.62 -10.51
CA GLY A 249 -6.22 -15.11 -9.39
C GLY A 249 -5.39 -16.19 -8.72
N LEU A 250 -4.82 -15.88 -7.56
CA LEU A 250 -3.95 -16.80 -6.81
C LEU A 250 -4.40 -16.95 -5.36
N SER A 251 -4.15 -18.13 -4.81
CA SER A 251 -4.16 -18.36 -3.37
C SER A 251 -2.96 -17.67 -2.75
N MET A 252 -2.96 -17.54 -1.42
CA MET A 252 -1.81 -16.97 -0.72
C MET A 252 -0.54 -17.81 -0.90
N LYS A 253 -0.68 -19.15 -0.92
CA LYS A 253 0.42 -20.08 -1.16
C LYS A 253 1.00 -19.93 -2.57
N GLU A 254 0.16 -19.81 -3.58
CA GLU A 254 0.63 -19.64 -4.95
C GLU A 254 1.21 -18.23 -5.18
N LEU A 255 0.67 -17.20 -4.52
CA LEU A 255 1.28 -15.85 -4.53
C LEU A 255 2.66 -15.88 -3.87
N SER A 256 2.79 -16.54 -2.70
CA SER A 256 4.09 -16.74 -2.04
C SER A 256 5.08 -17.44 -2.97
N LYS A 257 4.65 -18.53 -3.63
CA LYS A 257 5.47 -19.22 -4.63
C LYS A 257 5.84 -18.30 -5.80
N LEU A 258 4.91 -17.49 -6.33
CA LEU A 258 5.20 -16.55 -7.40
C LEU A 258 6.28 -15.54 -6.98
N MET A 259 6.17 -14.94 -5.80
CA MET A 259 7.18 -13.99 -5.31
C MET A 259 8.55 -14.65 -5.13
N PHE A 260 8.59 -15.91 -4.70
CA PHE A 260 9.82 -16.71 -4.67
C PHE A 260 10.40 -16.95 -6.06
N ASP A 261 9.58 -17.39 -7.01
CA ASP A 261 10.00 -17.69 -8.39
C ASP A 261 10.50 -16.43 -9.13
N LEU A 262 9.95 -15.26 -8.77
CA LEU A 262 10.44 -13.95 -9.24
C LEU A 262 11.80 -13.56 -8.64
N GLY A 263 12.26 -14.25 -7.59
CA GLY A 263 13.57 -14.06 -6.96
C GLY A 263 13.58 -13.11 -5.76
N CYS A 264 12.41 -12.77 -5.21
CA CYS A 264 12.33 -11.90 -4.03
C CYS A 264 12.99 -12.57 -2.81
N LYS A 265 13.72 -11.78 -2.01
CA LYS A 265 14.24 -12.20 -0.70
C LYS A 265 13.19 -12.05 0.39
N GLU A 266 12.39 -11.00 0.29
CA GLU A 266 11.27 -10.70 1.19
C GLU A 266 10.07 -10.29 0.31
N ALA A 267 8.86 -10.66 0.72
CA ALA A 267 7.65 -10.23 0.03
C ALA A 267 6.45 -10.16 0.98
N TYR A 268 5.52 -9.27 0.67
CA TYR A 268 4.37 -8.98 1.51
C TYR A 268 3.11 -8.74 0.69
N ASN A 269 1.99 -9.30 1.14
CA ASN A 269 0.70 -9.08 0.52
C ASN A 269 0.08 -7.74 0.96
N LEU A 270 -0.46 -6.99 0.00
CA LEU A 270 -1.17 -5.72 0.15
C LEU A 270 -2.68 -5.92 -0.09
N ASP A 271 -3.46 -4.83 -0.07
CA ASP A 271 -4.91 -4.91 -0.31
C ASP A 271 -5.22 -5.35 -1.74
N GLY A 272 -6.04 -6.39 -1.84
CA GLY A 272 -6.33 -7.11 -3.07
C GLY A 272 -7.82 -7.20 -3.37
N GLY A 273 -8.25 -8.24 -4.09
CA GLY A 273 -9.63 -8.30 -4.57
C GLY A 273 -9.90 -7.19 -5.60
N GLU A 274 -11.04 -6.50 -5.51
CA GLU A 274 -11.40 -5.49 -6.50
C GLU A 274 -10.54 -4.21 -6.42
N THR A 275 -9.76 -4.01 -5.34
CA THR A 275 -8.81 -2.90 -5.25
C THR A 275 -7.44 -3.24 -5.85
N ALA A 276 -7.18 -4.51 -6.20
CA ALA A 276 -5.94 -4.93 -6.87
C ALA A 276 -5.87 -4.30 -8.26
N MET A 277 -5.13 -3.20 -8.37
CA MET A 277 -4.97 -2.42 -9.58
C MET A 277 -3.54 -1.93 -9.70
N MET A 278 -3.02 -1.88 -10.92
CA MET A 278 -1.76 -1.24 -11.27
C MET A 278 -2.03 -0.11 -12.26
N ALA A 279 -1.49 1.06 -11.96
CA ALA A 279 -1.47 2.19 -12.87
C ALA A 279 -0.02 2.53 -13.24
N PHE A 280 0.23 2.83 -14.50
CA PHE A 280 1.51 3.27 -15.03
C PHE A 280 1.31 4.55 -15.84
N ASP A 281 2.12 5.57 -15.58
CA ASP A 281 2.04 6.90 -16.20
C ASP A 281 0.64 7.52 -16.17
N GLY A 282 -0.10 7.31 -15.06
CA GLY A 282 -1.45 7.84 -14.86
C GLY A 282 -2.58 7.02 -15.51
N GLU A 283 -2.27 5.92 -16.19
CA GLU A 283 -3.26 5.06 -16.84
C GLU A 283 -3.34 3.67 -16.18
N LEU A 284 -4.54 3.09 -16.15
CA LEU A 284 -4.75 1.74 -15.62
C LEU A 284 -4.15 0.69 -16.56
N THR A 285 -3.17 -0.08 -16.09
CA THR A 285 -2.50 -1.14 -16.86
C THR A 285 -3.12 -2.52 -16.62
N SER A 286 -3.57 -2.78 -15.39
CA SER A 286 -4.21 -4.06 -15.01
C SER A 286 -5.67 -4.16 -15.46
N LYS A 287 -6.25 -5.37 -15.48
CA LYS A 287 -7.69 -5.59 -15.77
C LYS A 287 -8.44 -6.08 -14.53
N PRO A 288 -8.77 -5.19 -13.58
CA PRO A 288 -9.32 -5.58 -12.29
C PRO A 288 -10.70 -6.24 -12.40
N SER A 289 -10.99 -7.13 -11.44
CA SER A 289 -12.31 -7.76 -11.26
C SER A 289 -13.42 -6.72 -11.22
N ASN A 290 -14.49 -6.93 -12.00
CA ASN A 290 -15.65 -6.02 -12.11
C ASN A 290 -15.31 -4.56 -12.47
N GLY A 291 -14.17 -4.31 -13.13
CA GLY A 291 -13.70 -2.95 -13.45
C GLY A 291 -12.95 -2.26 -12.31
N GLY A 292 -12.80 -2.93 -11.17
CA GLY A 292 -12.10 -2.45 -10.00
C GLY A 292 -12.95 -1.61 -9.06
N ARG A 293 -12.42 -1.38 -7.85
CA ARG A 293 -13.08 -0.64 -6.78
C ARG A 293 -12.17 0.47 -6.28
N GLU A 294 -12.79 1.58 -5.89
CA GLU A 294 -12.10 2.66 -5.18
C GLU A 294 -11.38 2.11 -3.94
N ASN A 295 -10.15 2.58 -3.76
CA ASN A 295 -9.34 2.32 -2.59
C ASN A 295 -9.17 3.61 -1.79
N CYS A 296 -8.51 3.54 -0.64
CA CYS A 296 -8.17 4.73 0.13
C CYS A 296 -6.71 5.17 0.00
N ASP A 297 -5.84 4.28 -0.47
CA ASP A 297 -4.41 4.51 -0.45
C ASP A 297 -3.69 3.76 -1.57
N ILE A 298 -2.51 4.26 -1.91
CA ILE A 298 -1.62 3.67 -2.91
C ILE A 298 -0.20 3.55 -2.38
N VAL A 299 0.55 2.60 -2.94
CA VAL A 299 2.01 2.58 -2.94
C VAL A 299 2.46 2.90 -4.35
N TYR A 300 3.41 3.83 -4.49
CA TYR A 300 3.80 4.32 -5.80
C TYR A 300 5.26 4.72 -5.88
N ILE A 301 5.78 4.76 -7.10
CA ILE A 301 7.10 5.30 -7.43
C ILE A 301 6.93 6.66 -8.09
N GLY A 302 7.77 7.63 -7.75
CA GLY A 302 8.01 8.78 -8.60
C GLY A 302 9.46 9.25 -8.48
N GLU A 303 9.79 10.36 -9.14
CA GLU A 303 11.11 10.97 -8.99
C GLU A 303 11.38 11.34 -7.52
N PRO A 304 12.66 11.30 -7.08
CA PRO A 304 13.04 11.65 -5.71
C PRO A 304 12.52 13.03 -5.30
N LEU A 305 12.19 13.17 -4.02
CA LEU A 305 11.92 14.49 -3.45
C LEU A 305 13.21 15.32 -3.46
N GLU A 306 13.08 16.64 -3.60
CA GLU A 306 14.18 17.59 -3.39
C GLU A 306 14.59 17.61 -1.90
#